data_AF-A0A835BEP3-F1
#
_entry.id   AF-A0A835BEP3-F1
#
_cell.length_a   1.000
_cell.length_b   1.000
_cell.length_c   1.000
_cell.angle_alpha   90.00
_cell.angle_beta   90.00
_cell.angle_gamma   90.00
#
_symmetry.space_group_name_H-M   'P 1'
#
loop_
_entity.id
_entity.type
_entity.pdbx_description
1 polymer ?
#
loop_
_entity_poly.entity_id
_entity_poly.type
_entity_poly.pdbx_seq_one_letter_code
_entity_poly.pdbx_strand_id
1 'polypeptide(L)'
;MRMMHNYFRIGGVAADLPYGWMDKCLDFCDYFLREVVEYQQLITQNPIFLERVEGVGFISGEEAVNWGLSGPMLRASGIQWDLRKIDPYESYNQFDWKVQWQRIRVEAVNWIPPSN
;
A
#
# COMPACT_ATOMS: atom_id res chain seq x y z
N MET A 1 11.82 17.60 19.39
CA MET A 1 10.65 17.55 18.47
C MET A 1 10.58 16.12 17.92
N ARG A 2 9.42 15.45 17.96
CA ARG A 2 9.28 14.01 17.59
C ARG A 2 8.67 13.75 16.21
N MET A 3 8.23 14.79 15.50
CA MET A 3 7.52 14.66 14.21
C MET A 3 8.14 15.55 13.12
N MET A 4 8.49 16.79 13.45
CA MET A 4 9.11 17.73 12.50
C MET A 4 10.64 17.69 12.64
N HIS A 5 11.30 16.84 11.85
CA HIS A 5 12.74 16.57 11.97
C HIS A 5 13.64 17.41 11.04
N ASN A 6 13.09 18.07 10.02
CA ASN A 6 13.86 18.83 9.01
C ASN A 6 15.15 18.10 8.54
N TYR A 7 15.00 16.79 8.31
CA TYR A 7 16.12 15.89 8.05
C TYR A 7 16.50 15.86 6.56
N PHE A 8 15.49 15.80 5.68
CA PHE A 8 15.69 15.94 4.25
C PHE A 8 15.92 17.42 3.90
N ARG A 9 17.01 17.69 3.19
CA ARG A 9 17.39 19.04 2.72
C ARG A 9 17.76 18.99 1.25
N ILE A 10 17.68 20.13 0.57
CA ILE A 10 18.19 20.24 -0.79
C ILE A 10 19.69 19.92 -0.76
N GLY A 11 20.10 18.87 -1.46
CA GLY A 11 21.47 18.34 -1.43
C GLY A 11 21.67 17.06 -0.61
N GLY A 12 20.63 16.54 0.06
CA GLY A 12 20.67 15.22 0.71
C GLY A 12 20.08 15.22 2.12
N VAL A 13 20.83 14.69 3.07
CA VAL A 13 20.41 14.53 4.48
C VAL A 13 21.15 15.49 5.40
N ALA A 14 20.51 15.89 6.50
CA ALA A 14 21.08 16.86 7.44
C ALA A 14 22.20 16.30 8.32
N ALA A 15 22.16 15.00 8.65
CA ALA A 15 23.13 14.32 9.50
C ALA A 15 23.16 12.82 9.18
N ASP A 16 24.25 12.16 9.54
CA ASP A 16 24.37 10.70 9.44
C ASP A 16 23.56 9.98 10.53
N LEU A 17 23.40 8.67 10.37
CA LEU A 17 22.68 7.81 11.31
C LEU A 17 23.49 7.63 12.61
N PRO A 18 22.82 7.61 13.79
CA PRO A 18 23.52 7.40 15.05
C PRO A 18 24.02 5.97 15.19
N TYR A 19 25.05 5.77 16.01
CA TYR A 19 25.63 4.46 16.28
C TYR A 19 24.57 3.45 16.78
N GLY A 20 24.55 2.25 16.18
CA GLY A 20 23.60 1.18 16.53
C GLY A 20 22.16 1.40 16.05
N TRP A 21 21.91 2.37 15.16
CA TRP A 21 20.57 2.60 14.61
C TRP A 21 20.14 1.48 13.66
N MET A 22 21.06 1.01 12.80
CA MET A 22 20.80 -0.07 11.84
C MET A 22 20.32 -1.35 12.52
N ASP A 23 20.98 -1.76 13.62
CA ASP A 23 20.62 -2.96 14.37
C ASP A 23 19.18 -2.87 14.91
N LYS A 24 18.83 -1.72 15.51
CA LYS A 24 17.48 -1.47 16.02
C LYS A 24 16.42 -1.42 14.92
N CYS A 25 16.79 -0.94 13.73
CA CYS A 25 15.88 -0.93 12.59
C CYS A 25 15.61 -2.33 12.07
N LEU A 26 16.62 -3.19 12.03
CA LEU A 26 16.43 -4.61 11.66
C LEU A 26 15.56 -5.33 12.70
N ASP A 27 15.84 -5.14 14.00
CA ASP A 27 15.00 -5.68 15.09
C ASP A 27 13.53 -5.23 14.95
N PHE A 28 13.31 -3.97 14.59
CA PHE A 28 11.98 -3.43 14.35
C PHE A 28 11.31 -4.05 13.12
N CYS A 29 12.03 -4.25 12.02
CA CYS A 29 11.49 -4.90 10.83
C CYS A 29 11.01 -6.32 11.13
N ASP A 30 11.79 -7.09 11.89
CA ASP A 30 11.44 -8.45 12.30
C ASP A 30 10.20 -8.47 13.21
N TYR A 31 10.11 -7.53 14.14
CA TYR A 31 8.94 -7.36 15.00
C TYR A 31 7.69 -6.97 14.18
N PHE A 32 7.79 -5.93 13.34
CA PHE A 32 6.66 -5.36 12.62
C PHE A 32 6.02 -6.35 11.64
N LEU A 33 6.82 -7.20 10.98
CA LEU A 33 6.29 -8.23 10.08
C LEU A 33 5.37 -9.22 10.80
N ARG A 34 5.64 -9.54 12.07
CA ARG A 34 4.79 -10.45 12.87
C ARG A 34 3.47 -9.79 13.22
N GLU A 35 3.51 -8.53 13.65
CA GLU A 35 2.33 -7.75 14.00
C GLU A 35 1.41 -7.54 12.78
N VAL A 36 1.97 -7.30 11.59
CA VAL A 36 1.19 -7.17 10.34
C VAL A 36 0.37 -8.43 10.05
N VAL A 37 0.94 -9.61 10.28
CA VAL A 37 0.23 -10.88 10.08
C VAL A 37 -0.93 -11.02 11.07
N GLU A 38 -0.72 -10.63 12.34
CA GLU A 38 -1.78 -10.65 13.35
C GLU A 38 -2.93 -9.70 12.99
N TYR A 39 -2.62 -8.46 12.59
CA TYR A 39 -3.63 -7.52 12.11
C TYR A 39 -4.37 -8.04 10.87
N GLN A 40 -3.66 -8.71 9.96
CA GLN A 40 -4.27 -9.30 8.78
C GLN A 40 -5.28 -10.39 9.16
N GLN A 41 -4.96 -11.25 10.13
CA GLN A 41 -5.87 -12.29 10.62
C GLN A 41 -7.13 -11.71 11.26
N LEU A 42 -7.00 -10.61 12.00
CA LEU A 42 -8.14 -9.97 12.68
C LEU A 42 -9.09 -9.25 11.72
N ILE A 43 -8.57 -8.67 10.63
CA ILE A 43 -9.35 -7.76 9.77
C ILE A 43 -9.73 -8.39 8.43
N THR A 44 -8.82 -9.13 7.79
CA THR A 44 -8.96 -9.48 6.35
C THR A 44 -10.09 -10.47 6.09
N GLN A 45 -10.34 -11.39 7.01
CA GLN A 45 -11.39 -12.41 6.89
C GLN A 45 -12.59 -12.14 7.81
N ASN A 46 -12.66 -10.95 8.42
CA ASN A 46 -13.76 -10.63 9.31
C ASN A 46 -15.03 -10.31 8.49
N PRO A 47 -16.11 -11.10 8.62
CA PRO A 47 -17.32 -10.91 7.82
C PRO A 47 -17.98 -9.55 8.06
N ILE A 48 -17.94 -9.03 9.29
CA ILE A 48 -18.51 -7.71 9.63
C ILE A 48 -17.74 -6.59 8.92
N PHE A 49 -16.43 -6.77 8.78
CA PHE A 49 -15.60 -5.79 8.08
C PHE A 49 -15.87 -5.84 6.58
N LEU A 50 -15.90 -7.05 6.00
CA LEU A 50 -16.17 -7.25 4.58
C LEU A 50 -17.54 -6.71 4.17
N GLU A 51 -18.59 -6.99 4.93
CA GLU A 51 -19.96 -6.48 4.67
C GLU A 51 -20.02 -4.94 4.64
N ARG A 52 -19.13 -4.25 5.37
CA ARG A 52 -19.10 -2.78 5.43
C ARG A 52 -18.30 -2.13 4.31
N VAL A 53 -17.34 -2.84 3.73
CA VAL A 53 -16.41 -2.27 2.73
C VAL A 53 -16.65 -2.81 1.32
N GLU A 54 -17.21 -4.00 1.19
CA GLU A 54 -17.49 -4.60 -0.12
C GLU A 54 -18.64 -3.88 -0.82
N GLY A 55 -18.42 -3.47 -2.06
CA GLY A 55 -19.42 -2.75 -2.87
C GLY A 55 -19.55 -1.25 -2.57
N VAL A 56 -18.78 -0.70 -1.63
CA VAL A 56 -18.80 0.74 -1.31
C VAL A 56 -17.69 1.47 -2.04
N GLY A 57 -18.02 2.61 -2.68
CA GLY A 57 -17.03 3.50 -3.29
C GLY A 57 -16.34 2.92 -4.52
N PHE A 58 -17.08 2.20 -5.37
CA PHE A 58 -16.58 1.72 -6.66
C PHE A 58 -16.21 2.88 -7.58
N ILE A 59 -15.01 2.84 -8.15
CA ILE A 59 -14.50 3.84 -9.09
C ILE A 59 -13.89 3.11 -10.27
N SER A 60 -14.39 3.39 -11.48
CA SER A 60 -13.82 2.83 -12.72
C SER A 60 -12.45 3.45 -13.03
N GLY A 61 -11.65 2.76 -13.84
CA GLY A 61 -10.34 3.28 -14.27
C GLY A 61 -10.43 4.62 -14.99
N GLU A 62 -11.44 4.80 -15.85
CA GLU A 62 -11.64 6.05 -16.59
C GLU A 62 -12.04 7.21 -15.67
N GLU A 63 -12.94 6.98 -14.72
CA GLU A 63 -13.31 7.97 -13.71
C GLU A 63 -12.12 8.36 -12.84
N ALA A 64 -11.30 7.38 -12.42
CA ALA A 64 -10.11 7.65 -11.63
C ALA A 64 -9.11 8.56 -12.35
N VAL A 65 -8.93 8.39 -13.66
CA VAL A 65 -8.06 9.25 -14.47
C VAL A 65 -8.69 10.62 -14.67
N ASN A 66 -9.99 10.68 -15.00
CA ASN A 66 -10.70 11.94 -15.23
C ASN A 66 -10.74 12.83 -13.98
N TRP A 67 -10.82 12.23 -12.79
CA TRP A 67 -10.78 12.96 -11.52
C TRP A 67 -9.37 13.24 -11.01
N GLY A 68 -8.33 12.73 -11.69
CA GLY A 68 -6.93 12.91 -11.29
C GLY A 68 -6.58 12.16 -10.00
N LEU A 69 -7.23 11.02 -9.73
CA LEU A 69 -6.91 10.19 -8.57
C LEU A 69 -5.52 9.54 -8.74
N SER A 70 -4.79 9.40 -7.63
CA SER A 70 -3.42 8.87 -7.63
C SER A 70 -3.20 7.84 -6.52
N GLY A 71 -2.09 7.09 -6.63
CA GLY A 71 -1.65 6.16 -5.58
C GLY A 71 -2.59 4.97 -5.39
N PRO A 72 -3.04 4.66 -4.15
CA PRO A 72 -3.87 3.47 -3.87
C PRO A 72 -5.18 3.43 -4.67
N MET A 73 -5.84 4.57 -4.86
CA MET A 73 -7.13 4.62 -5.56
C MET A 73 -6.98 4.20 -7.03
N LEU A 74 -5.98 4.74 -7.71
CA LEU A 74 -5.69 4.42 -9.11
C LEU A 74 -5.29 2.95 -9.30
N ARG A 75 -4.50 2.42 -8.35
CA ARG A 75 -4.09 1.00 -8.34
C ARG A 75 -5.25 0.06 -8.05
N ALA A 76 -6.22 0.48 -7.23
CA ALA A 76 -7.45 -0.27 -6.97
C ALA A 76 -8.36 -0.28 -8.20
N SER A 77 -8.44 0.81 -8.97
CA SER A 77 -9.22 0.82 -10.23
C SER A 77 -8.60 -0.02 -11.38
N GLY A 78 -7.51 -0.75 -11.13
CA GLY A 78 -6.90 -1.69 -12.08
C GLY A 78 -5.86 -1.06 -13.01
N ILE A 79 -5.54 0.23 -12.85
CA ILE A 79 -4.53 0.93 -13.65
C ILE A 79 -3.14 0.68 -13.03
N GLN A 80 -2.23 0.13 -13.84
CA GLN A 80 -0.85 -0.17 -13.44
C GLN A 80 0.00 1.10 -13.47
N TRP A 81 -0.22 1.99 -12.50
CA TRP A 81 0.49 3.27 -12.42
C TRP A 81 1.10 3.49 -11.02
N ASP A 82 2.43 3.50 -10.96
CA ASP A 82 3.22 3.82 -9.76
C ASP A 82 4.49 4.55 -10.18
N LEU A 83 4.68 5.78 -9.69
CA LEU A 83 5.82 6.63 -10.07
C LEU A 83 7.16 5.96 -9.76
N ARG A 84 7.26 5.18 -8.68
CA ARG A 84 8.52 4.54 -8.27
C ARG A 84 9.02 3.48 -9.26
N LYS A 85 8.16 3.02 -10.17
CA LYS A 85 8.52 2.10 -11.26
C LYS A 85 8.59 2.79 -12.62
N ILE A 86 7.70 3.75 -12.88
CA ILE A 86 7.60 4.42 -14.19
C ILE A 86 8.69 5.49 -14.36
N ASP A 87 8.87 6.32 -13.34
CA ASP A 87 9.88 7.38 -13.29
C ASP A 87 10.66 7.25 -11.97
N PRO A 88 11.58 6.27 -11.90
CA PRO A 88 12.24 5.91 -10.66
C PRO A 88 13.10 7.06 -10.16
N TYR A 89 12.83 7.50 -8.93
CA TYR A 89 13.66 8.44 -8.20
C TYR A 89 14.54 7.71 -7.17
N GLU A 90 15.54 8.41 -6.63
CA GLU A 90 16.48 7.88 -5.63
C GLU A 90 17.10 6.53 -6.05
N SER A 91 16.84 5.46 -5.30
CA SER A 91 17.39 4.12 -5.54
C SER A 91 16.30 3.06 -5.70
N TYR A 92 15.06 3.44 -5.99
CA TYR A 92 13.95 2.49 -6.16
C TYR A 92 14.14 1.50 -7.33
N ASN A 93 14.98 1.86 -8.30
CA ASN A 93 15.38 1.01 -9.43
C ASN A 93 16.42 -0.07 -9.06
N GLN A 94 17.10 0.05 -7.92
CA GLN A 94 18.12 -0.91 -7.48
C GLN A 94 17.54 -2.10 -6.71
N PHE A 95 16.26 -2.06 -6.35
CA PHE A 95 15.59 -3.08 -5.55
C PHE A 95 14.59 -3.89 -6.39
N ASP A 96 14.53 -5.20 -6.15
CA ASP A 96 13.48 -6.06 -6.70
C ASP A 96 12.25 -6.05 -5.79
N TRP A 97 11.14 -5.52 -6.31
CA TRP A 97 9.87 -5.42 -5.60
C TRP A 97 8.71 -5.31 -6.60
N LYS A 98 7.52 -5.71 -6.17
CA LYS A 98 6.30 -5.74 -6.98
C LYS A 98 5.26 -4.78 -6.42
N VAL A 99 4.64 -3.99 -7.29
CA VAL A 99 3.47 -3.17 -6.93
C VAL A 99 2.25 -4.09 -6.83
N GLN A 100 1.35 -3.82 -5.88
CA GLN A 100 0.06 -4.49 -5.81
C GLN A 100 -1.00 -3.63 -6.51
N TRP A 101 -1.71 -4.22 -7.45
CA TRP A 101 -2.84 -3.61 -8.17
C TRP A 101 -4.02 -4.57 -8.13
N GLN A 102 -5.23 -4.04 -8.28
CA GLN A 102 -6.42 -4.88 -8.37
C GLN A 102 -6.33 -5.74 -9.62
N ARG A 103 -6.31 -7.06 -9.43
CA ARG A 103 -6.48 -8.01 -10.54
C ARG A 103 -7.96 -8.01 -10.88
N ILE A 104 -8.30 -7.73 -12.14
CA ILE A 104 -9.68 -7.83 -12.63
C ILE A 104 -10.15 -9.27 -12.33
N ARG A 105 -11.01 -9.44 -11.33
CA ARG A 105 -11.72 -10.69 -11.12
C ARG A 105 -12.77 -10.76 -12.22
N VAL A 106 -12.58 -11.65 -13.18
CA VAL A 106 -13.57 -11.93 -14.23
C VAL A 106 -14.77 -12.73 -13.67
N GLU A 107 -14.82 -12.99 -12.37
CA GLU A 107 -15.78 -13.91 -11.73
C GLU A 107 -16.49 -13.30 -10.50
N ALA A 108 -16.96 -12.07 -10.62
CA ALA A 108 -17.83 -11.45 -9.60
C ALA A 108 -19.33 -11.52 -9.97
N VAL A 109 -19.75 -12.60 -10.63
CA VAL A 109 -21.16 -12.97 -10.81
C VAL A 109 -21.28 -14.43 -10.38
N ASN A 110 -21.37 -14.71 -9.08
CA ASN A 110 -21.90 -15.97 -8.51
C ASN A 110 -21.80 -16.02 -6.96
N TRP A 111 -22.03 -14.91 -6.26
CA TRP A 111 -22.33 -14.97 -4.82
C TRP A 111 -23.73 -14.43 -4.55
N ILE A 112 -24.73 -15.12 -5.09
CA ILE A 112 -26.08 -15.11 -4.56
C ILE A 112 -26.16 -16.36 -3.69
N PRO A 113 -26.27 -16.27 -2.35
CA PRO A 113 -26.57 -17.44 -1.55
C PRO A 113 -27.93 -17.99 -2.00
N PRO A 114 -28.06 -19.28 -2.39
CA PRO A 114 -29.35 -19.83 -2.75
C PRO A 114 -30.28 -19.72 -1.53
N SER A 115 -31.42 -19.06 -1.75
CA SER A 115 -32.53 -19.05 -0.80
C SER A 115 -33.03 -20.48 -0.60
N ASN A 116 -32.79 -21.05 0.58
CA ASN A 116 -33.62 -22.10 1.15
C ASN A 116 -33.63 -21.98 2.67
#